data_AF-A0AAV5SS75-F1
#
_entry.id   AF-A0AAV5SS75-F1
#
_cell.length_a   1.000
_cell.length_b   1.000
_cell.length_c   1.000
_cell.angle_alpha   90.00
_cell.angle_beta   90.00
_cell.angle_gamma   90.00
#
_symmetry.space_group_name_H-M   'P 1'
#
loop_
_entity.id
_entity.type
_entity.pdbx_description
1 polymer ?
#
loop_
_entity_poly.entity_id
_entity_poly.type
_entity_poly.pdbx_seq_one_letter_code
_entity_poly.pdbx_strand_id
1 'polypeptide(L)'
;MSVAADPATCDVPVGGGTSMHQLINSCAKRVAFKVRTSNNKYYRIKPVFGFIEAGQASNLEITRLPGGSDKADRLHVVYVEVSPDVKQAEKALQGLATKQFIVLLGGIPSQPGSEPEVSAVTPV
;
A
#
# COMPACT_ATOMS: atom_id res chain seq x y z
N MET A 1 5.10 -0.19 17.11
CA MET A 1 5.82 -0.83 15.99
C MET A 1 4.87 -0.98 14.83
N SER A 2 4.99 -0.11 13.82
CA SER A 2 4.04 0.01 12.72
C SER A 2 4.79 0.22 11.42
N VAL A 3 4.54 -0.67 10.46
CA VAL A 3 4.71 -0.34 9.04
C VAL A 3 3.40 0.29 8.60
N ALA A 4 3.48 1.44 7.93
CA ALA A 4 2.33 2.11 7.34
C ALA A 4 2.48 2.12 5.82
N ALA A 5 1.37 2.11 5.08
CA ALA A 5 1.38 2.45 3.67
C ALA A 5 0.86 3.88 3.51
N ASP A 6 1.58 4.69 2.74
CA ASP A 6 1.19 6.05 2.37
C ASP A 6 1.14 6.16 0.84
N PRO A 7 -0.01 6.46 0.23
CA PRO A 7 -1.32 6.58 0.85
C PRO A 7 -1.86 5.23 1.36
N ALA A 8 -2.67 5.24 2.42
CA ALA A 8 -3.29 4.02 2.97
C ALA A 8 -4.47 3.50 2.12
N THR A 9 -4.86 4.25 1.09
CA THR A 9 -5.94 3.94 0.16
C THR A 9 -5.46 4.15 -1.26
N CYS A 10 -5.81 3.22 -2.14
CA CYS A 10 -5.44 3.21 -3.55
C CYS A 10 -6.71 3.39 -4.39
N ASP A 11 -6.93 4.60 -4.91
CA ASP A 11 -8.04 4.86 -5.81
C ASP A 11 -7.56 4.80 -7.26
N VAL A 12 -7.81 3.68 -7.93
CA VAL A 12 -7.44 3.47 -9.33
C VAL A 12 -8.71 3.17 -10.11
N PRO A 13 -9.01 3.88 -11.22
CA PRO A 13 -10.25 3.69 -11.96
C PRO A 13 -10.34 2.31 -12.63
N VAL A 14 -11.57 1.85 -12.92
CA VAL A 14 -11.82 0.61 -13.69
C VAL A 14 -11.27 0.63 -15.11
N GLY A 15 -11.01 1.83 -15.66
CA GLY A 15 -10.32 2.04 -16.93
C GLY A 15 -8.84 1.62 -16.90
N GLY A 16 -8.35 1.14 -15.76
CA GLY A 16 -6.96 0.78 -15.55
C GLY A 16 -6.13 1.98 -15.09
N GLY A 17 -5.02 1.69 -14.43
CA GLY A 17 -4.10 2.71 -13.94
C GLY A 17 -3.02 2.14 -13.04
N THR A 18 -2.07 2.97 -12.65
CA THR A 18 -0.98 2.60 -11.75
C THR A 18 -0.96 3.57 -10.58
N SER A 19 -0.86 3.04 -9.37
CA SER A 19 -0.69 3.81 -8.14
C SER A 19 0.62 3.43 -7.47
N MET A 20 1.35 4.42 -6.97
CA MET A 20 2.54 4.22 -6.15
C MET A 20 2.20 4.45 -4.69
N HIS A 21 2.59 3.50 -3.85
CA HIS A 21 2.43 3.54 -2.40
C HIS A 21 3.80 3.42 -1.75
N GLN A 22 4.01 4.10 -0.63
CA GLN A 22 5.21 4.03 0.16
C GLN A 22 4.94 3.26 1.45
N LEU A 23 5.60 2.12 1.59
CA LEU A 23 5.64 1.36 2.82
C LEU A 23 6.69 1.97 3.75
N ILE A 24 6.25 2.73 4.75
CA ILE A 24 7.09 3.43 5.70
C ILE A 24 7.34 2.52 6.90
N ASN A 25 8.60 2.17 7.14
CA ASN A 25 9.01 1.40 8.31
C ASN A 25 9.41 2.33 9.46
N SER A 26 8.50 2.57 10.40
CA SER A 26 8.80 3.29 11.64
C SER A 26 9.44 2.41 12.72
N CYS A 27 9.91 1.20 12.38
CA CYS A 27 10.62 0.32 13.31
C CYS A 27 12.11 0.66 13.36
N ALA A 28 12.73 0.39 14.52
CA ALA A 28 14.18 0.51 14.71
C ALA A 28 14.99 -0.67 14.11
N LYS A 29 14.31 -1.65 13.50
CA LYS A 29 14.92 -2.83 12.85
C LYS A 29 14.50 -2.94 11.40
N ARG A 30 15.27 -3.72 10.62
CA ARG A 30 14.89 -4.12 9.26
C ARG A 30 13.62 -4.97 9.32
N VAL A 31 12.71 -4.74 8.39
CA VAL A 31 11.42 -5.43 8.31
C VAL A 31 11.29 -6.09 6.94
N ALA A 32 10.91 -7.35 6.93
CA ALA A 32 10.49 -8.04 5.72
C ALA A 32 8.99 -7.84 5.50
N PHE A 33 8.56 -7.52 4.29
CA PHE A 33 7.14 -7.39 3.94
C PHE A 33 6.76 -8.31 2.78
N LYS A 34 5.51 -8.74 2.79
CA LYS A 34 4.83 -9.52 1.76
C LYS A 34 3.47 -8.91 1.49
N VAL A 35 3.21 -8.62 0.24
CA VAL A 35 1.94 -8.05 -0.20
C VAL A 35 1.08 -9.13 -0.82
N ARG A 36 -0.17 -9.20 -0.38
CA ARG A 36 -1.18 -10.13 -0.87
C ARG A 36 -2.42 -9.36 -1.26
N THR A 37 -2.78 -9.41 -2.53
CA THR A 37 -4.03 -8.80 -3.00
C THR A 37 -5.14 -9.83 -3.05
N SER A 38 -6.36 -9.44 -2.65
CA SER A 38 -7.53 -10.31 -2.73
C SER A 38 -7.91 -10.68 -4.17
N ASN A 39 -7.45 -9.90 -5.16
CA ASN A 39 -7.77 -10.07 -6.57
C ASN A 39 -6.53 -9.97 -7.46
N ASN A 40 -5.82 -11.08 -7.63
CA ASN A 40 -4.62 -11.16 -8.47
C ASN A 40 -4.92 -11.18 -9.98
N LYS A 41 -6.20 -11.22 -10.38
CA LYS A 41 -6.59 -11.30 -11.78
C LYS A 41 -6.50 -9.93 -12.47
N TYR A 42 -6.81 -8.87 -11.74
CA TYR A 42 -6.82 -7.50 -12.25
C TYR A 42 -5.80 -6.58 -11.58
N TYR A 43 -5.18 -6.99 -10.49
CA TYR A 43 -4.15 -6.20 -9.81
C TYR A 43 -2.78 -6.86 -9.92
N ARG A 44 -1.79 -6.05 -10.31
CA ARG A 44 -0.38 -6.43 -10.38
C ARG A 44 0.39 -5.58 -9.39
N ILE A 45 1.10 -6.25 -8.48
CA ILE A 45 1.84 -5.58 -7.40
C ILE A 45 3.33 -5.82 -7.62
N LYS A 46 4.13 -4.76 -7.55
CA LYS A 46 5.58 -4.84 -7.62
C LYS A 46 6.21 -3.85 -6.64
N PRO A 47 7.08 -4.30 -5.72
CA PRO A 47 7.45 -5.69 -5.42
C PRO A 47 6.40 -6.41 -4.54
N VAL A 48 6.24 -7.73 -4.72
CA VAL A 48 5.37 -8.57 -3.85
C VAL A 48 6.06 -8.89 -2.52
N PHE A 49 7.38 -8.97 -2.53
CA PHE A 49 8.21 -9.24 -1.37
C PHE A 49 9.38 -8.28 -1.35
N GLY A 50 9.74 -7.82 -0.16
CA GLY A 50 10.90 -6.97 -0.01
C GLY A 50 11.33 -6.83 1.43
N PHE A 51 12.37 -6.02 1.59
CA PHE A 51 12.88 -5.61 2.89
C PHE A 51 12.88 -4.10 2.96
N ILE A 52 12.59 -3.57 4.14
CA ILE A 52 12.62 -2.14 4.44
C ILE A 52 13.56 -1.98 5.62
N GLU A 53 14.59 -1.14 5.47
CA GLU A 53 15.51 -0.86 6.56
C GLU A 53 14.83 -0.05 7.67
N ALA A 54 15.47 0.02 8.84
CA ALA A 54 14.95 0.79 9.96
C ALA A 54 14.82 2.27 9.60
N GLY A 55 13.63 2.86 9.78
CA GLY A 55 13.37 4.26 9.44
C GLY A 55 13.34 4.56 7.94
N GLN A 56 13.35 3.55 7.06
CA GLN A 56 13.27 3.73 5.61
C GLN A 56 11.85 3.47 5.09
N ALA A 57 11.61 3.90 3.85
CA ALA A 57 10.39 3.59 3.12
C ALA A 57 10.70 2.78 1.85
N SER A 58 9.74 1.96 1.42
CA SER A 58 9.85 1.16 0.20
C SER A 58 8.70 1.49 -0.75
N ASN A 59 9.00 1.72 -2.02
CA ASN A 59 8.00 2.02 -3.04
C ASN A 59 7.32 0.73 -3.52
N LEU A 60 6.00 0.74 -3.52
CA LEU A 60 5.12 -0.33 -3.94
C LEU A 60 4.22 0.16 -5.07
N GLU A 61 4.43 -0.39 -6.25
CA GLU A 61 3.66 -0.12 -7.44
C GLU A 61 2.48 -1.09 -7.52
N ILE A 62 1.27 -0.55 -7.64
CA ILE A 62 0.02 -1.27 -7.82
C ILE A 62 -0.55 -0.88 -9.17
N THR A 63 -0.52 -1.81 -10.12
CA THR A 63 -1.14 -1.64 -11.43
C THR A 63 -2.51 -2.34 -11.45
N ARG A 64 -3.58 -1.58 -11.67
CA ARG A 64 -4.91 -2.12 -11.97
C ARG A 64 -5.07 -2.25 -13.48
N LEU A 65 -5.40 -3.44 -13.94
CA LEU A 65 -5.70 -3.72 -15.34
C LEU A 65 -7.12 -3.28 -15.70
N PRO A 66 -7.34 -2.73 -16.91
CA PRO A 66 -8.68 -2.42 -17.42
C PRO A 66 -9.51 -3.71 -17.61
N GLY A 67 -10.81 -3.62 -17.33
CA GLY A 67 -11.76 -4.72 -17.63
C GLY A 67 -12.17 -5.60 -16.44
N GLY A 68 -12.09 -5.07 -15.22
CA GLY A 68 -12.61 -5.70 -13.99
C GLY A 68 -13.81 -4.97 -13.40
N SER A 69 -14.54 -5.62 -12.48
CA SER A 69 -15.65 -5.00 -11.75
C SER A 69 -15.18 -3.90 -10.80
N ASP A 70 -16.05 -2.92 -10.51
CA ASP A 70 -15.95 -1.94 -9.40
C ASP A 70 -16.08 -2.60 -8.02
N LYS A 71 -15.34 -3.67 -7.77
CA LYS A 71 -15.24 -4.23 -6.43
C LYS A 71 -14.19 -3.46 -5.65
N ALA A 72 -14.56 -3.06 -4.43
CA ALA A 72 -13.62 -2.64 -3.41
C ALA A 72 -12.75 -3.85 -3.05
N ASP A 73 -11.57 -3.89 -3.64
CA ASP A 73 -10.55 -4.89 -3.40
C ASP A 73 -9.73 -4.49 -2.16
N ARG A 74 -9.04 -5.47 -1.58
CA ARG A 74 -8.25 -5.28 -0.36
C ARG A 74 -6.86 -5.85 -0.59
N LEU A 75 -5.86 -5.10 -0.16
CA LEU A 75 -4.46 -5.50 -0.23
C LEU A 75 -3.94 -5.69 1.19
N HIS A 76 -3.63 -6.94 1.52
CA HIS A 76 -3.05 -7.33 2.78
C HIS A 76 -1.54 -7.20 2.71
N VAL A 77 -0.98 -6.23 3.41
CA VAL A 77 0.46 -6.12 3.61
C VAL A 77 0.80 -6.84 4.91
N VAL A 78 1.49 -7.96 4.81
CA VAL A 78 2.02 -8.73 5.93
C VAL A 78 3.48 -8.34 6.12
N TYR A 79 3.91 -8.02 7.33
CA TYR A 79 5.26 -7.58 7.62
C TYR A 79 5.79 -8.17 8.93
N VAL A 80 7.11 -8.28 9.05
CA VAL A 80 7.79 -8.88 10.19
C VAL A 80 9.18 -8.31 10.40
N GLU A 81 9.57 -8.11 11.66
CA GLU A 81 10.90 -7.67 12.03
C GLU A 81 11.91 -8.78 11.73
N VAL A 82 13.00 -8.45 11.07
CA VAL A 82 14.05 -9.40 10.73
C VAL A 82 15.40 -8.85 11.12
N SER A 83 16.27 -9.73 11.59
CA SER A 83 17.68 -9.40 11.74
C SER A 83 18.31 -9.14 10.36
N PRO A 84 19.33 -8.29 10.26
CA PRO A 84 20.03 -8.03 9.00
C PRO A 84 20.64 -9.30 8.37
N ASP A 85 20.89 -10.35 9.16
CA ASP A 85 21.31 -11.69 8.71
C ASP A 85 20.27 -12.44 7.84
N VAL A 86 18.99 -12.04 7.90
CA VAL A 86 17.94 -12.69 7.13
C VAL A 86 18.02 -12.27 5.66
N LYS A 87 18.44 -13.21 4.82
CA LYS A 87 18.46 -13.04 3.35
C LYS A 87 17.11 -13.31 2.68
N GLN A 88 16.22 -14.07 3.32
CA GLN A 88 14.95 -14.49 2.75
C GLN A 88 13.75 -13.93 3.52
N ALA A 89 13.04 -12.96 2.92
CA ALA A 89 11.87 -12.32 3.53
C ALA A 89 10.76 -13.34 3.78
N GLU A 90 10.49 -14.22 2.82
CA GLU A 90 9.45 -15.26 2.93
C GLU A 90 9.64 -16.19 4.12
N LYS A 91 10.88 -16.62 4.36
CA LYS A 91 11.18 -17.58 5.43
C LYS A 91 10.98 -16.95 6.81
N ALA A 92 11.32 -15.67 6.95
CA ALA A 92 11.07 -14.93 8.18
C ALA A 92 9.57 -14.69 8.44
N LEU A 93 8.81 -14.38 7.39
CA LEU A 93 7.36 -14.22 7.48
C LEU A 93 6.63 -15.52 7.86
N GLN A 94 7.25 -16.68 7.68
CA GLN A 94 6.66 -17.97 8.03
C GLN A 94 7.09 -18.49 9.41
N GLY A 95 8.21 -17.97 9.95
CA GLY A 95 8.79 -18.43 11.21
C GLY A 95 8.67 -17.46 12.40
N LEU A 96 8.28 -16.20 12.18
CA LEU A 96 8.11 -15.20 13.23
C LEU A 96 6.66 -14.71 13.36
N ALA A 97 6.37 -14.00 14.45
CA ALA A 97 5.12 -13.28 14.67
C ALA A 97 4.96 -12.15 13.64
N THR A 98 4.21 -12.41 12.57
CA THR A 98 3.92 -11.43 11.53
C THR A 98 2.77 -10.52 11.93
N LYS A 99 2.85 -9.27 11.49
CA LYS A 99 1.75 -8.30 11.55
C LYS A 99 1.19 -8.10 10.16
N GLN A 100 -0.06 -7.68 10.06
CA GLN A 100 -0.64 -7.33 8.77
C GLN A 100 -1.55 -6.12 8.87
N PHE A 101 -1.67 -5.37 7.78
CA PHE A 101 -2.65 -4.30 7.63
C PHE A 101 -3.26 -4.35 6.22
N ILE A 102 -4.38 -3.66 6.07
CA ILE A 102 -5.16 -3.67 4.83
C ILE A 102 -5.09 -2.29 4.19
N VAL A 103 -4.67 -2.25 2.93
CA VAL A 103 -4.81 -1.11 2.03
C VAL A 103 -6.09 -1.33 1.23
N LEU A 104 -7.00 -0.37 1.27
CA LEU A 104 -8.24 -0.42 0.50
C LEU A 104 -7.94 -0.06 -0.96
N LEU A 105 -8.29 -0.95 -1.88
CA LEU A 105 -8.14 -0.76 -3.33
C LEU A 105 -9.52 -0.49 -3.92
N GLY A 106 -9.79 0.75 -4.31
CA GLY A 106 -11.07 1.16 -4.88
C GLY A 106 -12.11 1.56 -3.83
N GLY A 107 -12.47 2.83 -3.89
CA GLY A 107 -13.55 3.44 -3.13
C GLY A 107 -13.56 4.91 -3.52
N ILE A 108 -14.67 5.36 -4.12
CA ILE A 108 -15.05 6.75 -4.43
C ILE A 108 -14.14 7.79 -3.76
N PRO A 109 -13.56 8.73 -4.52
CA PRO A 109 -12.50 9.62 -4.04
C PRO A 109 -12.96 10.34 -2.77
N SER A 110 -12.42 9.92 -1.61
CA SER A 110 -12.43 10.73 -0.40
C SER A 110 -11.11 11.48 -0.37
N GLN A 111 -11.08 12.55 -1.16
CA GLN A 111 -10.11 13.63 -1.11
C GLN A 111 -10.13 14.22 0.32
N PRO A 112 -9.06 14.14 1.12
CA PRO A 112 -8.91 14.97 2.31
C PRO A 112 -7.81 15.99 2.00
N GLY A 113 -8.13 17.07 1.29
CA GLY A 113 -7.06 18.01 0.92
C GLY A 113 -7.30 19.09 -0.11
N SER A 114 -8.54 19.37 -0.49
CA SER A 114 -8.87 20.73 -0.95
C SER A 114 -10.22 21.10 -0.37
N GLU A 115 -10.22 21.41 0.93
CA GLU A 115 -11.32 22.19 1.47
C GLU A 115 -11.31 23.61 0.87
N PRO A 116 -12.48 24.25 0.84
CA PRO A 116 -12.83 25.31 -0.09
C PRO A 116 -12.62 26.70 0.53
N GLU A 117 -11.90 27.61 -0.11
CA GLU A 117 -12.16 29.06 0.03
C GLU A 117 -11.37 29.88 -1.01
N VAL A 118 -12.07 30.40 -2.03
CA VAL A 118 -12.03 31.83 -2.40
C VAL A 118 -13.43 32.12 -2.96
N SER A 119 -14.37 32.47 -2.08
CA SER A 119 -14.63 33.83 -1.64
C SER A 119 -15.31 34.67 -2.73
N ALA A 120 -16.53 35.06 -2.38
CA ALA A 120 -17.25 36.25 -2.81
C ALA A 120 -17.69 36.38 -4.28
N VAL A 121 -19.00 36.16 -4.44
CA VAL A 121 -19.92 37.08 -5.14
C VAL A 121 -19.39 38.52 -5.25
N THR A 122 -19.43 39.09 -6.45
CA THR A 122 -19.76 40.50 -6.64
C THR A 122 -20.62 40.62 -7.90
N PRO A 123 -21.87 41.13 -7.79
CA PRO A 123 -22.72 41.39 -8.94
C PRO A 123 -22.31 42.68 -9.66
N VAL A 124 -22.68 42.76 -10.94
CA VAL A 124 -22.68 43.96 -11.78
C VAL A 124 -23.74 44.96 -11.33
#